data_AF-A0A2D3UZB0-F1
#
_entry.id   AF-A0A2D3UZB0-F1
#
_cell.length_a   1.000
_cell.length_b   1.000
_cell.length_c   1.000
_cell.angle_alpha   90.00
_cell.angle_beta   90.00
_cell.angle_gamma   90.00
#
_symmetry.space_group_name_H-M   'P 1'
#
loop_
_entity.id
_entity.type
_entity.pdbx_description
1 polymer ?
#
loop_
_entity_poly.entity_id
_entity_poly.type
_entity_poly.pdbx_seq_one_letter_code
_entity_poly.pdbx_strand_id
1 'polypeptide(L)'
;MSGDSLAIFRKGLGPELGALAEQHMQHDLRQSDRDALQNAASTVSMHTGIGSIVGVGLGVLLAFRLRRGRRQMFQAFRTVEKPQAVRFADGREEALPDLSGLLRPSKLGDFATYTLLGLGGVFLGGETGLLTGSFRARQQIAVDRESRERIQHAFQRFQADALRKQADALDKQAGSAWI
;
A
#
# COMPACT_ATOMS: atom_id res chain seq x y z
N MET A 1 -10.75 2.31 22.47
CA MET A 1 -10.65 3.78 22.52
C MET A 1 -9.82 4.41 21.39
N SER A 2 -9.07 3.64 20.58
CA SER A 2 -8.24 4.18 19.47
C SER A 2 -8.96 4.31 18.11
N GLY A 3 -10.09 3.62 17.90
CA GLY A 3 -10.86 3.69 16.65
C GLY A 3 -11.63 5.01 16.47
N ASP A 4 -12.19 5.55 17.55
CA ASP A 4 -12.96 6.81 17.49
C ASP A 4 -12.07 8.02 17.23
N SER A 5 -10.88 8.10 17.84
CA SER A 5 -9.90 9.17 17.55
C SER A 5 -9.46 9.18 16.08
N LEU A 6 -9.30 8.02 15.45
CA LEU A 6 -8.98 7.91 14.01
C LEU A 6 -10.19 8.25 13.12
N ALA A 7 -11.41 7.91 13.53
CA ALA A 7 -12.63 8.22 12.80
C ALA A 7 -12.96 9.72 12.80
N ILE A 8 -12.70 10.41 13.92
CA ILE A 8 -12.82 11.87 14.07
C ILE A 8 -11.79 12.58 13.20
N PHE A 9 -10.55 12.10 13.19
CA PHE A 9 -9.47 12.61 12.34
C PHE A 9 -9.82 12.58 10.84
N ARG A 10 -10.54 11.53 10.42
CA ARG A 10 -10.90 11.32 9.01
C ARG A 10 -12.16 12.09 8.58
N LYS A 11 -13.10 12.37 9.50
CA LYS A 11 -14.40 12.98 9.17
C LYS A 11 -14.50 14.48 9.48
N GLY A 12 -13.78 15.01 10.47
CA GLY A 12 -13.93 16.41 10.91
C GLY A 12 -12.88 17.38 10.37
N LEU A 13 -11.60 16.98 10.38
CA LEU A 13 -10.49 17.90 10.16
C LEU A 13 -9.97 17.97 8.73
N GLY A 14 -10.30 16.99 7.87
CA GLY A 14 -9.79 16.94 6.48
C GLY A 14 -10.08 18.21 5.66
N PRO A 15 -11.33 18.70 5.60
CA PRO A 15 -11.67 19.91 4.86
C PRO A 15 -10.99 21.17 5.43
N GLU A 16 -10.92 21.30 6.75
CA GLU A 16 -10.32 22.46 7.42
C GLU A 16 -8.79 22.49 7.30
N LEU A 17 -8.14 21.32 7.32
CA LEU A 17 -6.70 21.18 7.06
C LEU A 17 -6.39 21.47 5.59
N GLY A 18 -7.27 21.06 4.67
CA GLY A 18 -7.17 21.42 3.26
C GLY A 18 -7.25 22.93 3.04
N ALA A 19 -8.24 23.59 3.66
CA ALA A 19 -8.37 25.05 3.59
C ALA A 19 -7.17 25.78 4.22
N LEU A 20 -6.63 25.24 5.33
CA LEU A 20 -5.43 25.78 5.97
C LEU A 20 -4.19 25.62 5.07
N ALA A 21 -4.02 24.47 4.43
CA ALA A 21 -2.94 24.22 3.49
C ALA A 21 -3.02 25.19 2.30
N GLU A 22 -4.23 25.38 1.74
CA GLU A 22 -4.46 26.33 0.66
C GLU A 22 -4.11 27.77 1.06
N GLN A 23 -4.48 28.19 2.28
CA GLN A 23 -4.14 29.51 2.81
C GLN A 23 -2.61 29.72 2.89
N HIS A 24 -1.86 28.75 3.42
CA HIS A 24 -0.39 28.83 3.44
C HIS A 24 0.22 28.79 2.04
N MET A 25 -0.35 28.01 1.12
CA MET A 25 0.11 27.99 -0.28
C MET A 25 -0.12 29.34 -0.99
N GLN A 26 -1.20 30.04 -0.67
CA GLN A 26 -1.50 31.34 -1.29
C GLN A 26 -0.70 32.49 -0.66
N HIS A 27 -0.53 32.50 0.66
CA HIS A 27 0.09 33.63 1.37
C HIS A 27 1.60 33.51 1.56
N ASP A 28 2.13 32.30 1.82
CA ASP A 28 3.56 32.13 2.15
C ASP A 28 4.42 31.77 0.91
N LEU A 29 3.80 31.37 -0.20
CA LEU A 29 4.51 30.91 -1.41
C LEU A 29 4.31 31.84 -2.61
N ARG A 30 5.35 31.94 -3.45
CA ARG A 30 5.26 32.57 -4.76
C ARG A 30 4.60 31.62 -5.77
N GLN A 31 4.14 32.15 -6.89
CA GLN A 31 3.58 31.32 -7.97
C GLN A 31 4.58 30.25 -8.45
N SER A 32 5.87 30.62 -8.61
CA SER A 32 6.93 29.70 -8.98
C SER A 32 7.11 28.53 -7.99
N ASP A 33 6.93 28.80 -6.69
CA ASP A 33 7.06 27.79 -5.64
C ASP A 33 5.86 26.82 -5.68
N ARG A 34 4.65 27.35 -5.93
CA ARG A 34 3.44 26.53 -6.13
C ARG A 34 3.56 25.64 -7.36
N ASP A 35 4.04 26.17 -8.47
CA ASP A 35 4.25 25.40 -9.71
C ASP A 35 5.30 24.31 -9.50
N ALA A 36 6.37 24.60 -8.75
CA ALA A 36 7.37 23.60 -8.37
C ALA A 36 6.78 22.47 -7.51
N LEU A 37 5.95 22.81 -6.51
CA LEU A 37 5.23 21.82 -5.69
C LEU A 37 4.25 20.98 -6.51
N GLN A 38 3.52 21.60 -7.44
CA GLN A 38 2.59 20.90 -8.33
C GLN A 38 3.32 19.92 -9.26
N ASN A 39 4.45 20.35 -9.83
CA ASN A 39 5.29 19.51 -10.68
C ASN A 39 5.92 18.36 -9.90
N ALA A 40 6.37 18.62 -8.67
CA ALA A 40 6.88 17.60 -7.76
C ALA A 40 5.78 16.57 -7.41
N ALA A 41 4.58 17.02 -7.07
CA ALA A 41 3.43 16.15 -6.79
C ALA A 41 3.03 15.31 -8.01
N SER A 42 3.02 15.91 -9.20
CA SER A 42 2.79 15.21 -10.47
C SER A 42 3.85 14.14 -10.72
N THR A 43 5.13 14.46 -10.46
CA THR A 43 6.24 13.51 -10.58
C THR A 43 6.07 12.32 -9.64
N VAL A 44 5.71 12.55 -8.38
CA VAL A 44 5.41 11.48 -7.41
C VAL A 44 4.25 10.62 -7.91
N SER A 45 3.13 11.24 -8.28
CA SER A 45 1.94 10.53 -8.78
C SER A 45 2.25 9.67 -9.99
N MET A 46 3.03 10.21 -10.94
CA MET A 46 3.47 9.48 -12.13
C MET A 46 4.31 8.25 -11.76
N HIS A 47 5.31 8.38 -10.87
CA HIS A 47 6.15 7.25 -10.48
C HIS A 47 5.37 6.21 -9.68
N THR A 48 4.50 6.62 -8.76
CA THR A 48 3.58 5.74 -8.04
C THR A 48 2.66 4.98 -9.00
N GLY A 49 2.11 5.68 -10.00
CA GLY A 49 1.25 5.08 -11.02
C GLY A 49 1.99 4.05 -11.87
N ILE A 50 3.17 4.40 -12.39
CA ILE A 50 4.03 3.48 -13.15
C ILE A 50 4.42 2.28 -12.29
N GLY A 51 4.88 2.52 -11.07
CA GLY A 51 5.24 1.48 -10.11
C GLY A 51 4.08 0.52 -9.83
N SER A 52 2.87 1.05 -9.63
CA SER A 52 1.66 0.24 -9.42
C SER A 52 1.34 -0.64 -10.63
N ILE A 53 1.41 -0.09 -11.85
CA ILE A 53 1.16 -0.86 -13.08
C ILE A 53 2.17 -1.99 -13.23
N VAL A 54 3.46 -1.69 -13.03
CA VAL A 54 4.54 -2.69 -13.09
C VAL A 54 4.33 -3.75 -12.00
N GLY A 55 4.00 -3.34 -10.79
CA GLY A 55 3.74 -4.23 -9.66
C GLY A 55 2.57 -5.18 -9.90
N VAL A 56 1.44 -4.69 -10.43
CA VAL A 56 0.31 -5.53 -10.87
C VAL A 56 0.76 -6.53 -11.93
N GLY A 57 1.48 -6.07 -12.95
CA GLY A 57 1.97 -6.92 -14.03
C GLY A 57 2.83 -8.07 -13.51
N LEU A 58 3.77 -7.77 -12.60
CA LEU A 58 4.60 -8.78 -11.94
C LEU A 58 3.79 -9.71 -11.03
N GLY A 59 2.81 -9.18 -10.28
CA GLY A 59 1.91 -9.97 -9.44
C GLY A 59 1.08 -10.97 -10.25
N VAL A 60 0.51 -10.53 -11.38
CA VAL A 60 -0.26 -11.38 -12.30
C VAL A 60 0.64 -12.43 -12.95
N LEU A 61 1.86 -12.06 -13.37
CA LEU A 61 2.84 -13.00 -13.93
C LEU A 61 3.22 -14.08 -12.91
N LEU A 62 3.47 -13.70 -11.66
CA LEU A 62 3.79 -14.63 -10.59
C LEU A 62 2.61 -15.55 -10.26
N ALA A 63 1.40 -15.00 -10.21
CA ALA A 63 0.17 -15.79 -10.02
C ALA A 63 -0.01 -16.83 -11.12
N PHE A 64 0.23 -16.44 -12.38
CA PHE A 64 0.19 -17.34 -13.52
C PHE A 64 1.25 -18.46 -13.40
N ARG A 65 2.48 -18.12 -13.04
CA ARG A 65 3.55 -19.11 -12.82
C ARG A 65 3.22 -20.09 -11.69
N LEU A 66 2.74 -19.59 -10.56
CA LEU A 66 2.37 -20.44 -9.42
C LEU A 66 1.22 -21.40 -9.77
N ARG A 67 0.22 -20.91 -10.51
CA ARG A 67 -0.88 -21.73 -11.01
C ARG A 67 -0.40 -22.82 -11.97
N ARG A 68 0.49 -22.47 -12.90
CA ARG A 68 1.09 -23.43 -13.83
C ARG A 68 1.87 -24.52 -13.09
N GLY A 69 2.71 -24.15 -12.13
CA GLY A 69 3.47 -25.09 -11.31
C GLY A 69 2.57 -26.04 -10.52
N ARG A 70 1.53 -25.53 -9.87
CA ARG A 70 0.55 -26.36 -9.14
C ARG A 70 -0.16 -27.36 -10.05
N ARG A 71 -0.52 -26.97 -11.29
CA ARG A 71 -1.13 -27.88 -12.26
C ARG A 71 -0.16 -28.97 -12.71
N GLN A 72 1.09 -28.61 -13.01
CA GLN A 72 2.12 -29.58 -13.41
C GLN A 72 2.41 -30.58 -12.30
N MET A 73 2.52 -30.09 -11.06
CA MET A 73 2.69 -30.93 -9.87
C MET A 73 1.51 -31.90 -9.71
N PHE A 74 0.27 -31.41 -9.80
CA PHE A 74 -0.92 -32.27 -9.71
C PHE A 74 -0.99 -33.31 -10.84
N GLN A 75 -0.61 -32.94 -12.07
CA GLN A 75 -0.54 -33.87 -13.18
C GLN A 75 0.48 -34.99 -12.90
N ALA A 76 1.69 -34.63 -12.47
CA ALA A 76 2.71 -35.60 -12.09
C ALA A 76 2.24 -36.54 -10.97
N PHE A 77 1.61 -36.00 -9.92
CA PHE A 77 1.05 -36.82 -8.82
C PHE A 77 -0.04 -37.80 -9.28
N ARG A 78 -0.80 -37.47 -10.33
CA ARG A 78 -1.85 -38.36 -10.85
C ARG A 78 -1.34 -39.41 -11.82
N THR A 79 -0.22 -39.16 -12.48
CA THR A 79 0.36 -40.07 -13.49
C THR A 79 1.36 -41.06 -12.90
N VAL A 80 1.93 -40.77 -11.72
CA VAL A 80 2.83 -41.67 -11.01
C VAL A 80 2.03 -42.75 -10.28
N GLU A 81 2.55 -43.98 -10.27
CA GLU A 81 1.98 -45.08 -9.49
C GLU A 81 1.91 -44.71 -8.00
N LYS A 82 0.71 -44.81 -7.42
CA LYS A 82 0.48 -44.44 -6.02
C LYS A 82 0.81 -45.63 -5.11
N PRO A 83 1.68 -45.49 -4.10
CA PRO A 83 1.87 -46.52 -3.10
C PRO A 83 0.55 -46.73 -2.34
N GLN A 84 0.08 -47.98 -2.30
CA GLN A 84 -1.23 -48.30 -1.71
C GLN A 84 -1.14 -48.66 -0.22
N ALA A 85 0.01 -49.16 0.23
CA ALA A 85 0.23 -49.54 1.61
C ALA A 85 1.70 -49.36 2.02
N VAL A 86 1.93 -49.11 3.31
CA VAL A 86 3.25 -49.15 3.94
C VAL A 86 3.31 -50.40 4.80
N ARG A 87 4.38 -51.19 4.61
CA ARG A 87 4.70 -52.32 5.49
C ARG A 87 5.72 -51.88 6.53
N PHE A 88 5.37 -52.01 7.79
CA PHE A 88 6.24 -51.73 8.92
C PHE A 88 7.13 -52.94 9.22
N ALA A 89 8.26 -52.71 9.91
CA ALA A 89 9.23 -53.77 10.25
C ALA A 89 8.65 -54.88 11.13
N ASP A 90 7.53 -54.63 11.80
CA ASP A 90 6.77 -55.57 12.62
C ASP A 90 5.76 -56.42 11.80
N GLY A 91 5.72 -56.24 10.47
CA GLY A 91 4.82 -56.95 9.57
C GLY A 91 3.42 -56.35 9.46
N ARG A 92 3.11 -55.25 10.17
CA ARG A 92 1.83 -54.55 10.01
C ARG A 92 1.81 -53.80 8.68
N GLU A 93 0.65 -53.82 8.02
CA GLU A 93 0.43 -53.15 6.74
C GLU A 93 -0.68 -52.11 6.92
N GLU A 94 -0.38 -50.82 6.69
CA GLU A 94 -1.35 -49.73 6.74
C GLU A 94 -1.58 -49.15 5.34
N ALA A 95 -2.85 -48.99 4.97
CA ALA A 95 -3.23 -48.37 3.70
C ALA A 95 -2.94 -46.87 3.72
N LEU A 96 -2.32 -46.37 2.66
CA LEU A 96 -2.06 -44.94 2.52
C LEU A 96 -3.33 -44.20 2.09
N PRO A 97 -3.68 -43.05 2.71
CA PRO A 97 -4.83 -42.26 2.31
C PRO A 97 -4.60 -41.62 0.93
N ASP A 98 -5.64 -41.54 0.09
CA ASP A 98 -5.53 -40.85 -1.21
C ASP A 98 -5.47 -39.33 -1.02
N LEU A 99 -4.26 -38.78 -1.19
CA LEU A 99 -3.99 -37.35 -1.05
C LEU A 99 -4.40 -36.52 -2.28
N SER A 100 -4.91 -37.15 -3.34
CA SER A 100 -5.25 -36.46 -4.60
C SER A 100 -6.27 -35.35 -4.43
N GLY A 101 -7.22 -35.50 -3.50
CA GLY A 101 -8.22 -34.47 -3.21
C GLY A 101 -7.62 -33.19 -2.64
N LEU A 102 -6.58 -33.32 -1.80
CA LEU A 102 -5.90 -32.20 -1.14
C LEU A 102 -5.01 -31.41 -2.11
N LEU A 103 -4.40 -32.10 -3.08
CA LEU A 103 -3.49 -31.50 -4.06
C LEU A 103 -4.22 -30.93 -5.29
N ARG A 104 -5.54 -31.12 -5.38
CA ARG A 104 -6.33 -30.70 -6.53
C ARG A 104 -6.34 -29.17 -6.65
N PRO A 105 -5.99 -28.60 -7.82
CA PRO A 105 -6.15 -27.18 -8.07
C PRO A 105 -7.61 -26.74 -7.87
N SER A 106 -7.83 -25.70 -7.08
CA SER A 106 -9.16 -25.17 -6.75
C SER A 106 -9.39 -23.79 -7.36
N LYS A 107 -10.64 -23.52 -7.78
CA LYS A 107 -11.02 -22.20 -8.34
C LYS A 107 -10.90 -21.08 -7.30
N LEU A 108 -11.27 -21.37 -6.05
CA LEU A 108 -11.17 -20.41 -4.95
C LEU A 108 -9.71 -20.08 -4.61
N GLY A 109 -8.83 -21.09 -4.60
CA GLY A 109 -7.40 -20.90 -4.41
C GLY A 109 -6.76 -20.11 -5.55
N ASP A 110 -7.19 -20.37 -6.81
CA ASP A 110 -6.77 -19.57 -7.96
C ASP A 110 -7.19 -18.09 -7.79
N PHE A 111 -8.46 -17.83 -7.43
CA PHE A 111 -8.95 -16.47 -7.18
C PHE A 111 -8.14 -15.77 -6.09
N ALA A 112 -7.99 -16.40 -4.92
CA ALA A 112 -7.20 -15.85 -3.82
C ALA A 112 -5.75 -15.55 -4.24
N THR A 113 -5.15 -16.40 -5.09
CA THR A 113 -3.78 -16.18 -5.59
C THR A 113 -3.69 -14.93 -6.44
N TYR A 114 -4.60 -14.75 -7.41
CA TYR A 114 -4.61 -13.55 -8.28
C TYR A 114 -4.93 -12.29 -7.50
N THR A 115 -5.88 -12.36 -6.56
CA THR A 115 -6.24 -11.21 -5.73
C THR A 115 -5.08 -10.81 -4.82
N LEU A 116 -4.49 -11.77 -4.08
CA LEU A 116 -3.41 -11.47 -3.14
C LEU A 116 -2.15 -10.99 -3.85
N LEU A 117 -1.73 -11.65 -4.94
CA LEU A 117 -0.55 -11.23 -5.68
C LEU A 117 -0.79 -9.98 -6.52
N GLY A 118 -2.01 -9.76 -7.01
CA GLY A 118 -2.39 -8.53 -7.71
C GLY A 118 -2.38 -7.34 -6.76
N LEU A 119 -3.09 -7.42 -5.63
CA LEU A 119 -3.14 -6.35 -4.62
C LEU A 119 -1.77 -6.13 -3.97
N GLY A 120 -1.06 -7.21 -3.62
CA GLY A 120 0.32 -7.13 -3.12
C GLY A 120 1.25 -6.51 -4.16
N GLY A 121 1.05 -6.80 -5.45
CA GLY A 121 1.76 -6.18 -6.56
C GLY A 121 1.51 -4.67 -6.65
N VAL A 122 0.24 -4.22 -6.59
CA VAL A 122 -0.10 -2.78 -6.51
C VAL A 122 0.62 -2.13 -5.34
N PHE A 123 0.55 -2.74 -4.16
CA PHE A 123 1.14 -2.17 -2.96
C PHE A 123 2.66 -2.05 -3.08
N LEU A 124 3.36 -3.15 -3.36
CA LEU A 124 4.83 -3.15 -3.47
C LEU A 124 5.32 -2.23 -4.60
N GLY A 125 4.64 -2.28 -5.76
CA GLY A 125 4.95 -1.42 -6.90
C GLY A 125 4.67 0.05 -6.62
N GLY A 126 3.53 0.35 -6.00
CA GLY A 126 3.10 1.70 -5.64
C GLY A 126 4.02 2.34 -4.60
N GLU A 127 4.37 1.62 -3.54
CA GLU A 127 5.33 2.11 -2.52
C GLU A 127 6.72 2.33 -3.11
N THR A 128 7.19 1.42 -3.97
CA THR A 128 8.47 1.61 -4.68
C THR A 128 8.43 2.83 -5.62
N GLY A 129 7.31 3.02 -6.32
CA GLY A 129 7.05 4.20 -7.14
C GLY A 129 6.98 5.48 -6.32
N LEU A 130 6.35 5.44 -5.14
CA LEU A 130 6.26 6.55 -4.21
C LEU A 130 7.65 6.95 -3.71
N LEU A 131 8.49 5.98 -3.33
CA LEU A 131 9.85 6.23 -2.87
C LEU A 131 10.72 6.86 -3.96
N THR A 132 10.71 6.28 -5.16
CA THR A 132 11.49 6.79 -6.30
C THR A 132 10.99 8.15 -6.77
N GLY A 133 9.67 8.33 -6.85
CA GLY A 133 9.02 9.60 -7.14
C GLY A 133 9.35 10.68 -6.11
N SER A 134 9.30 10.35 -4.82
CA SER A 134 9.64 11.27 -3.74
C SER A 134 11.11 11.69 -3.78
N PHE A 135 12.01 10.77 -4.11
CA PHE A 135 13.43 11.10 -4.30
C PHE A 135 13.62 12.07 -5.47
N ARG A 136 12.98 11.81 -6.61
CA ARG A 136 13.03 12.71 -7.79
C ARG A 136 12.40 14.07 -7.52
N ALA A 137 11.23 14.11 -6.88
CA ALA A 137 10.56 15.34 -6.50
C ALA A 137 11.42 16.18 -5.53
N ARG A 138 12.09 15.55 -4.56
CA ARG A 138 13.03 16.24 -3.66
C ARG A 138 14.20 16.85 -4.43
N GLN A 139 14.74 16.13 -5.42
CA GLN A 139 15.79 16.67 -6.28
C GLN A 139 15.30 17.89 -7.07
N GLN A 140 14.09 17.85 -7.62
CA GLN A 140 13.49 18.97 -8.36
C GLN A 140 13.30 20.22 -7.48
N ILE A 141 12.76 20.07 -6.27
CA ILE A 141 12.55 21.19 -5.34
C ILE A 141 13.89 21.75 -4.82
N ALA A 142 14.91 20.91 -4.70
CA ALA A 142 16.21 21.30 -4.14
C ALA A 142 17.10 22.14 -5.08
N VAL A 143 16.70 22.34 -6.35
CA VAL A 143 17.48 23.12 -7.33
C VAL A 143 17.58 24.59 -6.94
N ASP A 144 16.47 25.20 -6.50
CA ASP A 144 16.45 26.58 -6.01
C ASP A 144 16.46 26.58 -4.47
N ARG A 145 17.56 27.06 -3.90
CA ARG A 145 17.76 27.13 -2.45
C ARG A 145 16.78 28.09 -1.79
N GLU A 146 16.48 29.24 -2.39
CA GLU A 146 15.56 30.19 -1.78
C GLU A 146 14.12 29.67 -1.83
N SER A 147 13.71 29.07 -2.96
CA SER A 147 12.40 28.43 -3.08
C SER A 147 12.24 27.31 -2.04
N ARG A 148 13.27 26.46 -1.88
CA ARG A 148 13.28 25.42 -0.87
C ARG A 148 13.10 25.97 0.54
N GLU A 149 13.81 27.04 0.91
CA GLU A 149 13.71 27.66 2.23
C GLU A 149 12.30 28.23 2.48
N ARG A 150 11.70 28.90 1.48
CA ARG A 150 10.31 29.39 1.57
C ARG A 150 9.30 28.24 1.74
N ILE A 151 9.43 27.19 0.92
CA ILE A 151 8.57 26.00 0.98
C ILE A 151 8.68 25.33 2.36
N GLN A 152 9.90 25.15 2.87
CA GLN A 152 10.13 24.54 4.17
C GLN A 152 9.51 25.36 5.30
N HIS A 153 9.67 26.68 5.27
CA HIS A 153 9.12 27.57 6.28
C HIS A 153 7.58 27.61 6.24
N ALA A 154 6.98 27.69 5.04
CA ALA A 154 5.53 27.59 4.86
C ALA A 154 4.98 26.26 5.40
N PHE A 155 5.69 25.16 5.12
CA PHE A 155 5.32 23.84 5.61
C PHE A 155 5.42 23.71 7.14
N GLN A 156 6.43 24.30 7.77
CA GLN A 156 6.56 24.33 9.23
C GLN A 156 5.43 25.13 9.89
N ARG A 157 5.07 26.28 9.32
CA ARG A 157 3.93 27.08 9.79
C ARG A 157 2.62 26.31 9.67
N PHE A 158 2.38 25.71 8.52
CA PHE A 158 1.22 24.85 8.30
C PHE A 158 1.16 23.71 9.33
N GLN A 159 2.27 23.03 9.63
CA GLN A 159 2.28 21.98 10.65
C GLN A 159 1.95 22.51 12.04
N ALA A 160 2.51 23.67 12.42
CA ALA A 160 2.22 24.28 13.71
C ALA A 160 0.72 24.62 13.83
N ASP A 161 0.12 25.20 12.79
CA ASP A 161 -1.29 25.58 12.80
C ASP A 161 -2.22 24.37 12.67
N ALA A 162 -1.81 23.32 11.94
CA ALA A 162 -2.51 22.05 11.89
C ALA A 162 -2.53 21.37 13.27
N LEU A 163 -1.41 21.37 13.99
CA LEU A 163 -1.32 20.81 15.34
C LEU A 163 -2.14 21.61 16.35
N ARG A 164 -2.14 22.95 16.25
CA ARG A 164 -3.02 23.81 17.07
C ARG A 164 -4.49 23.49 16.83
N LYS A 165 -4.92 23.40 15.58
CA LYS A 165 -6.31 23.00 15.26
C LYS A 165 -6.65 21.60 15.78
N GLN A 166 -5.71 20.67 15.73
CA GLN A 166 -5.90 19.34 16.30
C GLN A 166 -6.07 19.39 17.82
N ALA A 167 -5.26 20.19 18.52
CA ALA A 167 -5.40 20.39 19.96
C ALA A 167 -6.76 21.04 20.30
N ASP A 168 -7.15 22.11 19.61
CA ASP A 168 -8.43 22.79 19.81
C ASP A 168 -9.63 21.85 19.61
N ALA A 169 -9.54 20.95 18.62
CA ALA A 169 -10.58 19.95 18.36
C ALA A 169 -10.69 18.92 19.50
N LEU A 170 -9.54 18.50 20.06
CA LEU A 170 -9.50 17.59 21.20
C LEU A 170 -10.02 18.26 22.49
N ASP A 171 -9.68 19.53 22.73
CA ASP A 171 -10.15 20.29 23.89
C ASP A 171 -11.66 20.54 23.87
N LYS A 172 -12.23 20.89 22.71
CA LYS A 172 -13.69 21.01 22.54
C LYS A 172 -14.40 19.69 22.85
N GLN A 173 -13.81 18.57 22.45
CA GLN A 173 -14.38 17.27 22.70
C GLN A 173 -14.28 16.87 24.17
N ALA A 174 -13.13 17.09 24.80
CA ALA A 174 -12.95 16.88 26.24
C ALA A 174 -13.96 17.71 27.04
N GLY A 175 -14.11 19.00 26.71
CA GLY A 175 -15.10 19.88 27.35
C GLY A 175 -16.56 19.43 27.17
N SER A 176 -16.91 18.87 26.01
CA SER A 176 -18.26 18.32 25.75
C SER A 176 -18.56 16.99 26.44
N ALA A 177 -17.54 16.27 26.93
CA ALA A 177 -17.72 15.01 27.65
C ALA A 177 -17.99 15.18 29.16
N TRP A 178 -17.84 16.40 29.68
CA TRP A 178 -18.08 16.76 31.09
C TRP A 178 -19.40 17.53 31.30
N ILE A 179 -20.24 17.66 30.28
CA ILE A 179 -21.60 18.23 30.31
C ILE A 179 -22.59 17.14 29.89
#